data_AF-A0A7V0NN00-F1
#
_entry.id   AF-A0A7V0NN00-F1
#
_cell.length_a   1.000
_cell.length_b   1.000
_cell.length_c   1.000
_cell.angle_alpha   90.00
_cell.angle_beta   90.00
_cell.angle_gamma   90.00
#
_symmetry.space_group_name_H-M   'P 1'
#
loop_
_entity.id
_entity.type
_entity.pdbx_description
1 polymer ?
#
loop_
_entity_poly.entity_id
_entity_poly.type
_entity_poly.pdbx_seq_one_letter_code
_entity_poly.pdbx_strand_id
1 'polypeptide(L)'
;MPRQQWSSNSRKPPIRRLWLQPRGLSSLPWLTSSVDPELPSTHAGDDVTDSRSSNISTILFEDGIPGFPDHQEFELVDFAEGESAFQLLQSTRDEDLAMIVCSPWLFFPDYEPEITDADRDGLDLVNPDDAVVFCPVTIGPENRLTVNLLGPFVVNAGTRQARQIVLIDSKYETQTPIQIEAA
;
A
#
# COMPACT_ATOMS: atom_id res chain seq x y z
N MET A 1 -14.96 -35.43 42.03
CA MET A 1 -13.79 -34.74 41.48
C MET A 1 -13.50 -35.28 40.07
N PRO A 2 -13.86 -34.60 38.98
CA PRO A 2 -13.29 -34.89 37.67
C PRO A 2 -12.33 -33.78 37.21
N ARG A 3 -11.18 -34.22 36.69
CA ARG A 3 -10.10 -33.38 36.12
C ARG A 3 -10.59 -32.70 34.84
N GLN A 4 -10.34 -31.39 34.74
CA GLN A 4 -10.41 -30.64 33.50
C GLN A 4 -9.20 -31.00 32.62
N GLN A 5 -9.46 -31.44 31.39
CA GLN A 5 -8.45 -31.73 30.39
C GLN A 5 -8.47 -30.59 29.37
N TRP A 6 -7.44 -29.75 29.40
CA TRP A 6 -7.20 -28.69 28.42
C TRP A 6 -6.49 -29.30 27.21
N SER A 7 -7.11 -29.28 26.04
CA SER A 7 -6.44 -29.55 24.77
C SER A 7 -6.41 -28.26 23.97
N SER A 8 -5.21 -27.70 23.85
CA SER A 8 -4.85 -26.53 23.07
C SER A 8 -5.20 -26.71 21.60
N ASN A 9 -6.14 -25.93 21.10
CA ASN A 9 -6.39 -25.78 19.67
C ASN A 9 -6.36 -24.28 19.33
N SER A 10 -5.17 -23.68 19.36
CA SER A 10 -4.95 -22.28 18.99
C SER A 10 -4.87 -22.14 17.47
N ARG A 11 -5.99 -22.36 16.78
CA ARG A 11 -6.15 -21.80 15.43
C ARG A 11 -6.42 -20.31 15.62
N LYS A 12 -5.47 -19.46 15.23
CA LYS A 12 -5.73 -18.01 15.13
C LYS A 12 -6.95 -17.83 14.22
N PRO A 13 -7.95 -17.01 14.60
CA PRO A 13 -9.17 -16.88 13.81
C PRO A 13 -8.82 -16.25 12.45
N PRO A 14 -9.50 -16.64 11.35
CA PRO A 14 -9.40 -15.94 10.09
C PRO A 14 -9.93 -14.51 10.24
N ILE A 15 -9.35 -13.59 9.49
CA ILE A 15 -9.67 -12.16 9.52
C ILE A 15 -11.09 -11.99 8.99
N ARG A 16 -12.08 -11.89 9.88
CA ARG A 16 -13.46 -11.60 9.51
C ARG A 16 -14.03 -10.40 10.26
N ARG A 17 -14.42 -9.41 9.44
CA ARG A 17 -15.48 -8.42 9.61
C ARG A 17 -15.31 -7.38 10.73
N LEU A 18 -14.69 -6.26 10.37
CA LEU A 18 -15.15 -4.94 10.78
C LEU A 18 -14.84 -3.87 9.72
N TRP A 19 -15.41 -4.00 8.52
CA TRP A 19 -15.31 -2.96 7.49
C TRP A 19 -16.69 -2.65 6.93
N LEU A 20 -17.40 -1.75 7.62
CA LEU A 20 -18.60 -1.06 7.16
C LEU A 20 -18.68 0.30 7.87
N GLN A 21 -17.84 1.25 7.46
CA GLN A 21 -18.08 2.69 7.47
C GLN A 21 -16.93 3.37 6.69
N PRO A 22 -17.19 4.13 5.62
CA PRO A 22 -16.20 5.04 5.07
C PRO A 22 -16.08 6.20 6.05
N ARG A 23 -15.09 6.16 6.95
CA ARG A 23 -14.68 7.37 7.66
C ARG A 23 -13.75 8.11 6.72
N GLY A 24 -14.21 9.26 6.25
CA GLY A 24 -13.42 10.16 5.40
C GLY A 24 -12.02 10.40 5.96
N LEU A 25 -11.09 10.65 5.05
CA LEU A 25 -9.64 10.82 5.25
C LEU A 25 -9.24 12.04 6.12
N SER A 26 -10.10 12.53 7.03
CA SER A 26 -9.85 13.70 7.86
C SER A 26 -9.51 13.38 9.32
N SER A 27 -9.13 12.15 9.66
CA SER A 27 -8.85 11.77 11.06
C SER A 27 -7.55 10.97 11.28
N LEU A 28 -6.51 11.26 10.49
CA LEU A 28 -5.15 10.85 10.83
C LEU A 28 -4.48 11.91 11.74
N PRO A 29 -4.00 11.54 12.95
CA PRO A 29 -3.53 12.50 13.98
C PRO A 29 -2.18 13.18 13.70
N TRP A 30 -1.65 13.07 12.48
CA TRP A 30 -0.39 13.72 12.08
C TRP A 30 -0.58 14.93 11.15
N LEU A 31 -1.81 15.27 10.77
CA LEU A 31 -2.07 16.40 9.87
C LEU A 31 -2.15 17.78 10.54
N THR A 32 -1.86 17.90 11.84
CA THR A 32 -1.79 19.20 12.52
C THR A 32 -0.70 19.22 13.59
N SER A 33 0.45 19.79 13.29
CA SER A 33 1.33 20.36 14.33
C SER A 33 2.14 21.49 13.69
N SER A 34 1.66 22.73 13.83
CA SER A 34 2.10 23.69 14.85
C SER A 34 3.38 24.41 14.42
N VAL A 35 3.19 25.55 13.75
CA VAL A 35 4.20 26.58 13.57
C VAL A 35 4.10 27.53 14.75
N ASP A 36 5.21 27.73 15.47
CA ASP A 36 5.46 28.83 16.40
C ASP A 36 6.97 29.18 16.33
N PRO A 37 7.42 30.41 16.63
CA PRO A 37 6.94 31.73 16.21
C PRO A 37 8.07 32.55 15.53
N GLU A 38 7.70 33.68 14.91
CA GLU A 38 8.57 34.64 14.21
C GLU A 38 9.75 35.21 15.02
N LEU A 39 10.84 35.61 14.33
CA LEU A 39 11.53 36.92 14.40
C LEU A 39 12.69 37.00 13.36
N PRO A 40 13.17 38.19 12.93
CA PRO A 40 12.88 38.66 11.58
C PRO A 40 14.09 38.92 10.67
N SER A 41 13.79 38.92 9.36
CA SER A 41 14.35 39.72 8.25
C SER A 41 15.86 39.70 7.99
N THR A 42 16.27 39.36 6.76
CA THR A 42 16.86 40.31 5.77
C THR A 42 17.60 39.64 4.59
N HIS A 43 17.28 40.09 3.37
CA HIS A 43 17.95 39.96 2.04
C HIS A 43 17.74 38.65 1.25
N ALA A 44 16.90 38.64 0.21
CA ALA A 44 17.14 39.12 -1.17
C ALA A 44 18.03 38.16 -1.99
N GLY A 45 17.44 37.52 -3.01
CA GLY A 45 18.17 36.79 -4.05
C GLY A 45 17.52 35.45 -4.41
N ASP A 46 16.97 35.43 -5.61
CA ASP A 46 16.77 34.28 -6.49
C ASP A 46 15.60 33.30 -6.24
N ASP A 47 14.79 33.29 -7.29
CA ASP A 47 13.78 32.33 -7.72
C ASP A 47 14.31 30.89 -7.72
N VAL A 48 13.81 30.08 -6.79
CA VAL A 48 13.35 28.71 -7.04
C VAL A 48 12.18 28.49 -6.09
N THR A 49 10.96 28.61 -6.61
CA THR A 49 9.78 28.12 -5.89
C THR A 49 9.80 26.61 -6.00
N ASP A 50 10.51 25.92 -5.12
CA ASP A 50 10.33 24.47 -4.96
C ASP A 50 9.02 24.25 -4.19
N SER A 51 7.91 24.30 -4.92
CA SER A 51 6.59 23.93 -4.42
C SER A 51 6.36 22.42 -4.51
N ARG A 52 7.29 21.61 -3.98
CA ARG A 52 7.10 20.17 -3.77
C ARG A 52 7.17 19.77 -2.30
N SER A 53 6.60 20.58 -1.42
CA SER A 53 6.20 20.07 -0.10
C SER A 53 4.92 19.24 -0.21
N SER A 54 4.94 18.18 -1.02
CA SER A 54 4.09 17.02 -0.77
C SER A 54 4.75 16.28 0.38
N ASN A 55 4.01 15.96 1.44
CA ASN A 55 4.52 15.19 2.57
C ASN A 55 4.80 13.75 2.10
N ILE A 56 5.93 13.58 1.42
CA ILE A 56 6.34 12.34 0.79
C ILE A 56 6.79 11.38 1.88
N SER A 57 6.01 10.33 2.11
CA SER A 57 6.43 9.21 2.91
C SER A 57 6.99 8.14 1.97
N THR A 58 8.30 8.16 1.72
CA THR A 58 8.99 7.16 0.91
C THR A 58 8.78 5.75 1.48
N ILE A 59 8.50 4.81 0.59
CA ILE A 59 8.32 3.37 0.84
C ILE A 59 9.58 2.64 0.38
N LEU A 60 10.09 1.73 1.21
CA LEU A 60 11.33 1.02 0.96
C LEU A 60 11.07 -0.46 0.62
N PHE A 61 11.38 -0.84 -0.61
CA PHE A 61 11.48 -2.22 -1.08
C PHE A 61 12.95 -2.68 -0.98
N GLU A 62 13.34 -3.29 0.14
CA GLU A 62 14.74 -3.65 0.40
C GLU A 62 15.35 -4.58 -0.68
N ASP A 63 14.55 -5.52 -1.19
CA ASP A 63 14.94 -6.43 -2.27
C ASP A 63 14.66 -5.84 -3.68
N GLY A 64 14.20 -4.60 -3.74
CA GLY A 64 13.58 -4.01 -4.92
C GLY A 64 12.26 -4.69 -5.29
N ILE A 65 11.83 -4.48 -6.53
CA ILE A 65 10.63 -5.12 -7.09
C ILE A 65 11.06 -6.13 -8.16
N PRO A 66 10.49 -7.34 -8.24
CA PRO A 66 10.73 -8.27 -9.35
C PRO A 66 10.70 -7.58 -10.72
N GLY A 67 11.82 -7.65 -11.45
CA GLY A 67 12.02 -6.94 -12.73
C GLY A 67 12.74 -5.58 -12.61
N PHE A 68 12.77 -5.00 -11.41
CA PHE A 68 13.40 -3.73 -11.05
C PHE A 68 14.20 -3.84 -9.73
N PRO A 69 15.19 -4.74 -9.61
CA PRO A 69 15.91 -4.99 -8.36
C PRO A 69 16.73 -3.78 -7.87
N ASP A 70 17.13 -2.88 -8.77
CA ASP A 70 17.93 -1.69 -8.45
C ASP A 70 17.07 -0.50 -7.95
N HIS A 71 15.75 -0.62 -8.04
CA HIS A 71 14.80 0.37 -7.56
C HIS A 71 14.22 -0.08 -6.23
N GLN A 72 14.62 0.58 -5.15
CA GLN A 72 14.24 0.24 -3.78
C GLN A 72 13.34 1.29 -3.15
N GLU A 73 13.33 2.52 -3.66
CA GLU A 73 12.58 3.62 -3.07
C GLU A 73 11.46 4.05 -4.00
N PHE A 74 10.24 4.08 -3.45
CA PHE A 74 9.04 4.46 -4.17
C PHE A 74 8.14 5.37 -3.33
N GLU A 75 7.24 6.07 -3.99
CA GLU A 75 6.23 6.93 -3.39
C GLU A 75 4.86 6.55 -3.94
N LEU A 76 3.83 6.66 -3.10
CA LEU A 76 2.45 6.59 -3.54
C LEU A 76 1.94 7.99 -3.88
N VAL A 77 1.58 8.17 -5.14
CA VAL A 77 1.09 9.44 -5.69
C VAL A 77 -0.33 9.23 -6.21
N ASP A 78 -1.21 10.18 -5.96
CA ASP A 78 -2.57 10.10 -6.47
C ASP A 78 -2.58 10.18 -8.01
N PHE A 79 -3.32 9.27 -8.65
CA PHE A 79 -3.33 9.16 -10.11
C PHE A 79 -4.07 10.34 -10.80
N ALA A 80 -5.04 10.93 -10.11
CA ALA A 80 -5.81 12.07 -10.58
C ALA A 80 -6.15 13.00 -9.41
N GLU A 81 -6.49 14.25 -9.70
CA GLU A 81 -6.98 15.17 -8.67
C GLU A 81 -8.31 14.67 -8.08
N GLY A 82 -8.34 14.41 -6.77
CA GLY A 82 -9.53 13.95 -6.05
C GLY A 82 -9.50 12.46 -5.67
N GLU A 83 -10.66 11.90 -5.33
CA GLU A 83 -10.76 10.47 -4.98
C GLU A 83 -10.62 9.61 -6.24
N SER A 84 -9.50 8.88 -6.32
CA SER A 84 -9.22 7.93 -7.39
C SER A 84 -9.13 6.51 -6.85
N ALA A 85 -9.68 5.54 -7.59
CA ALA A 85 -9.52 4.12 -7.30
C ALA A 85 -8.09 3.61 -7.58
N PHE A 86 -7.30 4.42 -8.30
CA PHE A 86 -5.94 4.11 -8.73
C PHE A 86 -4.94 5.13 -8.19
N GLN A 87 -3.73 4.67 -7.91
CA GLN A 87 -2.58 5.47 -7.52
C GLN A 87 -1.37 5.06 -8.36
N LEU A 88 -0.33 5.90 -8.37
CA LEU A 88 0.98 5.58 -8.92
C LEU A 88 1.91 5.17 -7.80
N LEU A 89 2.56 4.02 -7.94
CA LEU A 89 3.76 3.67 -7.19
C LEU A 89 4.96 4.12 -8.02
N GLN A 90 5.45 5.32 -7.73
CA GLN A 90 6.47 6.04 -8.50
C GLN A 90 7.87 5.80 -7.91
N SER A 91 8.86 5.44 -8.72
CA SER A 91 10.23 5.35 -8.24
C SER A 91 10.79 6.74 -7.94
N THR A 92 11.51 6.89 -6.83
CA THR A 92 12.21 8.15 -6.49
C THR A 92 13.49 8.35 -7.31
N ARG A 93 13.97 7.30 -7.96
CA ARG A 93 15.24 7.29 -8.71
C ARG A 93 15.06 7.44 -10.21
N ASP A 94 13.86 7.23 -10.71
CA ASP A 94 13.52 7.25 -12.13
C ASP A 94 12.08 7.71 -12.32
N GLU A 95 11.92 8.91 -12.89
CA GLU A 95 10.61 9.51 -13.14
C GLU A 95 9.80 8.72 -14.18
N ASP A 96 10.46 7.99 -15.08
CA ASP A 96 9.79 7.17 -16.09
C ASP A 96 9.35 5.80 -15.55
N LEU A 97 9.78 5.42 -14.34
CA LEU A 97 9.37 4.18 -13.68
C LEU A 97 8.24 4.41 -12.66
N ALA A 98 7.01 4.14 -13.12
CA ALA A 98 5.83 4.13 -12.27
C ALA A 98 4.93 2.92 -12.58
N MET A 99 4.27 2.40 -11.54
CA MET A 99 3.24 1.38 -11.71
C MET A 99 1.89 1.91 -11.25
N ILE A 100 0.85 1.63 -12.02
CA ILE A 100 -0.52 1.87 -11.57
C ILE A 100 -0.84 0.79 -10.54
N VAL A 101 -1.36 1.20 -9.39
CA VAL A 101 -1.77 0.31 -8.30
C VAL A 101 -3.17 0.66 -7.83
N CYS A 102 -3.86 -0.29 -7.21
CA CYS A 102 -5.13 -0.05 -6.53
C CYS A 102 -5.20 -0.84 -5.22
N SER A 103 -6.06 -0.39 -4.30
CA SER A 103 -6.51 -1.25 -3.21
C SER A 103 -7.33 -2.41 -3.79
N PRO A 104 -6.96 -3.68 -3.53
CA PRO A 104 -7.63 -4.82 -4.17
C PRO A 104 -9.11 -4.93 -3.75
N TRP A 105 -9.45 -4.49 -2.54
CA TRP A 105 -10.81 -4.59 -2.01
C TRP A 105 -11.82 -3.64 -2.65
N LEU A 106 -11.37 -2.66 -3.44
CA LEU A 106 -12.27 -1.82 -4.24
C LEU A 106 -12.98 -2.61 -5.33
N PHE A 107 -12.32 -3.66 -5.86
CA PHE A 107 -12.84 -4.48 -6.96
C PHE A 107 -13.08 -5.94 -6.56
N PHE A 108 -12.40 -6.42 -5.53
CA PHE A 108 -12.46 -7.79 -5.04
C PHE A 108 -12.69 -7.81 -3.53
N PRO A 109 -13.94 -7.58 -3.05
CA PRO A 109 -14.24 -7.50 -1.62
C PRO A 109 -13.93 -8.78 -0.84
N ASP A 110 -13.93 -9.93 -1.51
CA ASP A 110 -13.62 -11.25 -0.94
C ASP A 110 -12.13 -11.64 -1.09
N TYR A 111 -11.26 -10.71 -1.49
CA TYR A 111 -9.82 -10.93 -1.56
C TYR A 111 -9.24 -11.10 -0.14
N GLU A 112 -8.67 -12.28 0.10
CA GLU A 112 -8.09 -12.71 1.38
C GLU A 112 -6.71 -13.32 1.08
N PRO A 113 -5.65 -12.50 0.97
CA PRO A 113 -4.30 -13.00 0.73
C PRO A 113 -3.71 -13.64 1.99
N GLU A 114 -3.12 -14.82 1.86
CA GLU A 114 -2.40 -15.49 2.93
C GLU A 114 -0.92 -15.12 2.85
N ILE A 115 -0.45 -14.28 3.78
CA ILE A 115 0.95 -13.89 3.87
C ILE A 115 1.71 -14.88 4.75
N THR A 116 2.82 -15.42 4.25
CA THR A 116 3.64 -16.38 4.99
C THR A 116 4.33 -15.72 6.19
N ASP A 117 4.65 -16.51 7.23
CA ASP A 117 5.40 -15.98 8.38
C ASP A 117 6.76 -15.41 7.96
N ALA A 118 7.43 -16.01 6.96
CA ALA A 118 8.70 -15.51 6.44
C ALA A 118 8.56 -14.12 5.81
N ASP A 119 7.47 -13.87 5.06
CA ASP A 119 7.23 -12.55 4.47
C ASP A 119 6.82 -11.52 5.51
N ARG A 120 6.07 -11.93 6.53
CA ARG A 120 5.71 -11.07 7.66
C ARG A 120 6.95 -10.66 8.47
N ASP A 121 7.83 -11.61 8.75
CA ASP A 121 9.09 -11.35 9.44
C ASP A 121 10.00 -10.43 8.62
N GLY A 122 10.08 -10.64 7.29
CA GLY A 122 10.83 -9.77 6.38
C GLY A 122 10.25 -8.36 6.20
N LEU A 123 9.03 -8.11 6.68
CA LEU A 123 8.38 -6.79 6.68
C LEU A 123 8.32 -6.16 8.09
N ASP A 124 8.88 -6.83 9.10
CA ASP A 124 8.68 -6.50 10.52
C ASP A 124 7.19 -6.33 10.91
N LEU A 125 6.33 -7.15 10.29
CA LEU A 125 4.87 -7.00 10.36
C LEU A 125 4.29 -7.81 11.52
N VAL A 126 4.33 -7.22 12.71
CA VAL A 126 3.83 -7.84 13.95
C VAL A 126 2.29 -7.84 13.99
N ASN A 127 1.66 -6.69 13.76
CA ASN A 127 0.22 -6.54 13.74
C ASN A 127 -0.29 -6.50 12.28
N PRO A 128 -1.23 -7.39 11.88
CA PRO A 128 -1.82 -7.33 10.55
C PRO A 128 -2.52 -6.00 10.23
N ASP A 129 -2.99 -5.25 11.24
CA ASP A 129 -3.66 -3.97 11.01
C ASP A 129 -2.70 -2.87 10.53
N ASP A 130 -1.39 -3.06 10.70
CA ASP A 130 -0.36 -2.14 10.19
C ASP A 130 -0.05 -2.41 8.70
N ALA A 131 -0.64 -3.45 8.09
CA ALA A 131 -0.41 -3.79 6.70
C ALA A 131 -1.26 -2.93 5.77
N VAL A 132 -0.60 -2.24 4.83
CA VAL A 132 -1.25 -1.58 3.70
C VAL A 132 -0.97 -2.42 2.46
N VAL A 133 -2.03 -2.78 1.73
CA VAL A 133 -1.94 -3.68 0.58
C VAL A 133 -2.43 -3.00 -0.68
N PHE A 134 -1.61 -3.09 -1.73
CA PHE A 134 -1.94 -2.63 -3.08
C PHE A 134 -1.61 -3.72 -4.09
N CYS A 135 -2.32 -3.74 -5.21
CA CYS A 135 -2.02 -4.67 -6.30
C CYS A 135 -1.68 -3.91 -7.59
N PRO A 136 -0.66 -4.36 -8.36
CA PRO A 136 -0.34 -3.81 -9.66
C PRO A 136 -1.53 -3.93 -10.62
N VAL A 137 -1.77 -2.87 -11.40
CA VAL A 137 -2.78 -2.80 -12.45
C VAL A 137 -2.09 -2.77 -13.80
N THR A 138 -2.57 -3.60 -14.73
CA THR A 138 -2.13 -3.61 -16.12
C THR A 138 -3.26 -3.12 -17.02
N ILE A 139 -2.95 -2.15 -17.88
CA ILE A 139 -3.81 -1.71 -18.98
C ILE A 139 -3.48 -2.55 -20.21
N GLY A 140 -4.37 -3.46 -20.55
CA GLY A 140 -4.24 -4.31 -21.74
C GLY A 140 -4.86 -3.68 -23.00
N PRO A 141 -4.90 -4.45 -24.10
CA PRO A 141 -5.62 -4.06 -25.32
C PRO A 141 -7.08 -3.71 -25.04
N GLU A 142 -7.65 -2.83 -25.87
CA GLU A 142 -9.06 -2.41 -25.77
C GLU A 142 -9.42 -1.80 -24.40
N ASN A 143 -8.44 -1.18 -23.71
CA ASN A 143 -8.59 -0.60 -22.38
C ASN A 143 -9.02 -1.60 -21.30
N ARG A 144 -8.76 -2.90 -21.50
CA ARG A 144 -9.05 -3.92 -20.49
C ARG A 144 -8.09 -3.79 -19.32
N LEU A 145 -8.62 -3.44 -18.15
CA LEU A 145 -7.85 -3.41 -16.92
C LEU A 145 -7.81 -4.78 -16.24
N THR A 146 -6.63 -5.14 -15.76
CA THR A 146 -6.42 -6.36 -14.95
C THR A 146 -5.59 -6.03 -13.72
N VAL A 147 -5.82 -6.74 -12.63
CA VAL A 147 -5.06 -6.62 -11.38
C VAL A 147 -4.26 -7.90 -11.17
N ASN A 148 -3.01 -7.74 -10.73
CA ASN A 148 -2.20 -8.84 -10.25
C ASN A 148 -2.55 -9.15 -8.80
N LEU A 149 -3.49 -10.07 -8.57
CA LEU A 149 -3.88 -10.54 -7.24
C LEU A 149 -2.92 -11.62 -6.70
N LEU A 150 -2.10 -12.23 -7.56
CA LEU A 150 -1.07 -13.19 -7.13
C LEU A 150 0.15 -12.49 -6.50
N GLY A 151 0.40 -11.25 -6.90
CA GLY A 151 1.60 -10.48 -6.57
C GLY A 151 1.33 -9.15 -5.87
N PRO A 152 0.62 -9.10 -4.73
CA PRO A 152 0.35 -7.85 -4.02
C PRO A 152 1.65 -7.21 -3.50
N PHE A 153 1.66 -5.88 -3.49
CA PHE A 153 2.58 -5.11 -2.67
C PHE A 153 2.00 -4.99 -1.26
N VAL A 154 2.81 -5.35 -0.26
CA VAL A 154 2.46 -5.20 1.15
C VAL A 154 3.46 -4.25 1.78
N VAL A 155 2.96 -3.22 2.44
CA VAL A 155 3.72 -2.19 3.12
C VAL A 155 3.38 -2.23 4.60
N ASN A 156 4.39 -2.24 5.46
CA ASN A 156 4.21 -2.00 6.88
C ASN A 156 4.07 -0.49 7.11
N ALA A 157 2.91 -0.03 7.57
CA ALA A 157 2.63 1.40 7.79
C ALA A 157 3.55 2.04 8.84
N GLY A 158 4.03 1.27 9.80
CA GLY A 158 4.91 1.75 10.87
C GLY A 158 6.36 1.95 10.41
N THR A 159 6.91 0.97 9.68
CA THR A 159 8.32 0.99 9.25
C THR A 159 8.52 1.51 7.83
N ARG A 160 7.46 1.49 7.01
CA ARG A 160 7.45 1.77 5.56
C ARG A 160 8.27 0.80 4.73
N GLN A 161 8.66 -0.33 5.31
CA GLN A 161 9.19 -1.45 4.55
C GLN A 161 8.07 -2.08 3.72
N ALA A 162 8.41 -2.44 2.49
CA ALA A 162 7.49 -3.02 1.54
C ALA A 162 8.12 -4.18 0.79
N ARG A 163 7.28 -5.11 0.35
CA ARG A 163 7.70 -6.25 -0.48
C ARG A 163 6.59 -6.57 -1.47
N GLN A 164 6.98 -7.03 -2.65
CA GLN A 164 6.06 -7.71 -3.54
C GLN A 164 6.01 -9.19 -3.15
N ILE A 165 4.86 -9.61 -2.63
CA ILE A 165 4.68 -10.98 -2.14
C ILE A 165 4.11 -11.82 -3.27
N VAL A 166 4.71 -12.99 -3.54
CA VAL A 166 4.16 -13.97 -4.47
C VAL A 166 3.36 -14.99 -3.67
N LEU A 167 2.03 -15.00 -3.85
CA LEU A 167 1.13 -15.90 -3.12
C LEU A 167 1.16 -17.32 -3.72
N ILE A 168 2.21 -18.08 -3.38
CA ILE A 168 2.43 -19.47 -3.82
C ILE A 168 1.24 -20.34 -3.40
N ASP A 169 0.85 -21.30 -4.26
CA ASP A 169 -0.26 -22.24 -4.04
C ASP A 169 -1.64 -21.60 -3.77
N SER A 170 -1.81 -20.33 -4.13
CA SER A 170 -3.09 -19.61 -4.01
C SER A 170 -3.99 -19.81 -5.23
N LYS A 171 -5.26 -19.40 -5.09
CA LYS A 171 -6.25 -19.35 -6.17
C LYS A 171 -6.15 -18.09 -7.05
N TYR A 172 -5.24 -17.17 -6.72
CA TYR A 172 -5.18 -15.86 -7.34
C TYR A 172 -4.31 -15.90 -8.61
N GLU A 173 -4.60 -14.97 -9.52
CA GLU A 173 -3.94 -14.92 -10.83
C GLU A 173 -3.17 -13.60 -11.01
N THR A 174 -2.22 -13.59 -11.94
CA THR A 174 -1.45 -12.40 -12.28
C THR A 174 -2.24 -11.37 -13.09
N GLN A 175 -3.37 -11.77 -13.68
CA GLN A 175 -4.23 -10.93 -14.49
C GLN A 175 -5.71 -11.23 -14.22
N THR A 176 -6.26 -10.67 -13.15
CA THR A 176 -7.69 -10.76 -12.86
C THR A 176 -8.42 -9.52 -13.41
N PRO A 177 -9.41 -9.66 -14.31
CA PRO A 177 -10.10 -8.51 -14.90
C PRO A 177 -10.84 -7.65 -13.86
N ILE A 178 -10.75 -6.34 -14.01
CA ILE A 178 -11.58 -5.39 -13.26
C ILE A 178 -12.85 -5.12 -14.06
N GLN A 179 -14.01 -5.17 -13.38
CA GLN A 179 -15.26 -4.63 -13.92
C GLN A 179 -15.38 -3.18 -13.47
N ILE A 180 -15.23 -2.23 -14.39
CA ILE A 180 -15.61 -0.85 -14.14
C ILE A 180 -17.05 -0.73 -14.64
N GLU A 181 -18.00 -0.62 -13.71
CA GLU A 181 -19.34 -0.19 -14.09
C GLU A 181 -19.22 1.23 -14.64
N ALA A 182 -19.59 1.42 -15.90
CA ALA A 182 -19.75 2.76 -16.46
C ALA A 182 -20.90 3.42 -15.71
N ALA A 183 -20.58 4.48 -14.97
CA ALA A 183 -21.57 5.35 -14.32
C ALA A 183 -22.49 6.03 -15.35
#